data_AF-A0A1E7I4E4-F1
#
_entry.id   AF-A0A1E7I4E4-F1
#
_cell.length_a   1.000
_cell.length_b   1.000
_cell.length_c   1.000
_cell.angle_alpha   90.00
_cell.angle_beta   90.00
_cell.angle_gamma   90.00
#
_symmetry.space_group_name_H-M   'P 1'
#
loop_
_entity.id
_entity.type
_entity.pdbx_description
1 polymer ?
#
loop_
_entity_poly.entity_id
_entity_poly.type
_entity_poly.pdbx_seq_one_letter_code
_entity_poly.pdbx_strand_id
1 'polypeptide(L)'
;MIDDLDKTLEKLLRQALPQELISQITISFAAPNDQFPPTSVTLPAIDLFLYDVRENLNLRSNEWTMKRHSNGTVTKKRPPVRVECSYLVTVWPSESTPNPVSDEHHLLGEVMKVLLRYATIPAEVLHGSLKGHESPLPVMSLQIGRLQN
;
A
#
# COMPACT_ATOMS: atom_id res chain seq x y z
N MET A 1 7.36 -7.45 7.10
CA MET A 1 7.35 -7.03 5.69
C MET A 1 5.97 -6.56 5.23
N ILE A 2 4.90 -7.37 5.30
CA ILE A 2 3.55 -6.86 4.92
C ILE A 2 3.10 -5.76 5.89
N ASP A 3 3.33 -5.94 7.19
CA ASP A 3 3.12 -4.91 8.21
C ASP A 3 3.94 -3.63 7.96
N ASP A 4 5.14 -3.77 7.40
CA ASP A 4 5.97 -2.63 7.00
C ASP A 4 5.43 -1.95 5.73
N LEU A 5 4.78 -2.70 4.84
CA LEU A 5 4.09 -2.16 3.68
C LEU A 5 2.86 -1.36 4.12
N ASP A 6 2.08 -1.88 5.07
CA ASP A 6 0.93 -1.16 5.64
C ASP A 6 1.37 0.17 6.28
N LYS A 7 2.40 0.14 7.14
CA LYS A 7 2.99 1.36 7.72
C LYS A 7 3.54 2.33 6.68
N THR A 8 4.07 1.81 5.56
CA THR A 8 4.58 2.61 4.44
C THR A 8 3.43 3.32 3.72
N LEU A 9 2.34 2.61 3.42
CA LEU A 9 1.15 3.16 2.77
C LEU A 9 0.43 4.16 3.69
N GLU A 10 0.32 3.86 4.98
CA GLU A 10 -0.22 4.79 5.97
C GLU A 10 0.60 6.08 5.98
N LYS A 11 1.93 5.97 6.07
CA LYS A 11 2.82 7.13 6.06
C LYS A 11 2.71 7.93 4.75
N LEU A 12 2.61 7.26 3.60
CA LEU A 12 2.41 7.91 2.31
C LEU A 12 1.14 8.77 2.30
N LEU A 13 0.01 8.19 2.70
CA LEU A 13 -1.26 8.92 2.75
C LEU A 13 -1.23 10.07 3.75
N ARG A 14 -0.68 9.84 4.96
CA ARG A 14 -0.53 10.88 5.99
C ARG A 14 0.31 12.07 5.54
N GLN A 15 1.30 11.86 4.67
CA GLN A 15 2.15 12.95 4.17
C GLN A 15 1.58 13.65 2.94
N ALA A 16 0.80 12.94 2.12
CA ALA A 16 0.37 13.44 0.82
C ALA A 16 -1.06 13.99 0.79
N LEU A 17 -1.93 13.56 1.70
CA LEU A 17 -3.28 14.12 1.84
C LEU A 17 -3.25 15.48 2.55
N PRO A 18 -4.27 16.34 2.33
CA PRO A 18 -4.42 17.59 3.06
C PRO A 18 -4.41 17.39 4.58
N GLN A 19 -3.71 18.26 5.31
CA GLN A 19 -3.52 18.11 6.75
C GLN A 19 -4.84 18.18 7.53
N GLU A 20 -5.76 19.02 7.06
CA GLU A 20 -7.11 19.19 7.61
C GLU A 20 -7.88 17.87 7.55
N LEU A 21 -7.72 17.13 6.46
CA LEU A 21 -8.35 15.83 6.26
C LEU A 21 -7.73 14.76 7.17
N ILE A 22 -6.40 14.66 7.18
CA ILE A 22 -5.66 13.69 8.01
C ILE A 22 -6.00 13.81 9.50
N SER A 23 -6.25 15.02 9.99
CA SER A 23 -6.60 15.24 11.40
C SER A 23 -7.97 14.67 11.81
N GLN A 24 -8.84 14.40 10.83
CA GLN A 24 -10.22 13.99 11.05
C GLN A 24 -10.46 12.52 10.69
N ILE A 25 -9.52 11.88 9.98
CA ILE A 25 -9.71 10.53 9.47
C ILE A 25 -8.82 9.50 10.17
N THR A 26 -9.33 8.28 10.26
CA THR A 26 -8.56 7.09 10.61
C THR A 26 -8.09 6.39 9.33
N ILE A 27 -6.86 5.88 9.31
CA ILE A 27 -6.39 4.97 8.25
C ILE A 27 -6.42 3.55 8.80
N SER A 28 -7.15 2.67 8.11
CA SER A 28 -7.39 1.29 8.50
C SER A 28 -6.89 0.32 7.42
N PHE A 29 -6.64 -0.92 7.82
CA PHE A 29 -6.28 -2.06 6.95
C PHE A 29 -7.16 -3.29 7.25
N ALA A 30 -8.33 -3.07 7.84
CA ALA A 30 -9.25 -4.12 8.24
C ALA A 30 -10.00 -4.65 7.01
N ALA A 31 -10.70 -5.78 7.15
CA ALA A 31 -11.58 -6.24 6.08
C ALA A 31 -12.84 -5.36 6.04
N PRO A 32 -13.25 -4.81 4.88
CA PRO A 32 -14.44 -4.00 4.71
C PRO A 32 -15.66 -4.90 4.54
N ASN A 33 -16.01 -5.64 5.59
CA ASN A 33 -17.15 -6.56 5.62
C ASN A 33 -18.27 -6.00 6.51
N ASP A 34 -19.31 -6.80 6.75
CA ASP A 34 -20.48 -6.42 7.55
C ASP A 34 -20.14 -6.07 9.02
N GLN A 35 -18.91 -6.34 9.47
CA GLN A 35 -18.41 -5.99 10.80
C GLN A 35 -17.57 -4.69 10.81
N PHE A 36 -17.45 -4.02 9.66
CA PHE A 36 -16.77 -2.74 9.55
C PHE A 36 -17.70 -1.58 9.98
N PRO A 37 -17.20 -0.57 10.73
CA PRO A 37 -15.85 -0.49 11.30
C PRO A 37 -15.71 -1.39 12.55
N PRO A 38 -14.58 -2.10 12.72
CA PRO A 38 -14.28 -2.75 13.99
C PRO A 38 -14.10 -1.70 15.09
N THR A 39 -14.22 -2.09 16.37
CA THR A 39 -14.14 -1.17 17.52
C THR A 39 -12.83 -0.35 17.57
N SER A 40 -11.76 -0.83 16.90
CA SER A 40 -10.49 -0.13 16.80
C SER A 40 -10.45 1.00 15.75
N VAL A 41 -11.49 1.14 14.91
CA VAL A 41 -11.54 2.13 13.81
C VAL A 41 -12.61 3.17 14.13
N THR A 42 -12.20 4.43 14.15
CA THR A 42 -13.12 5.57 14.32
C THR A 42 -13.42 6.19 12.96
N LEU A 43 -14.69 6.47 12.69
CA LEU A 43 -15.13 7.14 11.45
C LEU A 43 -15.03 8.66 11.57
N PRO A 44 -14.69 9.37 10.47
CA PRO A 44 -14.47 8.86 9.11
C PRO A 44 -13.16 8.09 8.94
N ALA A 45 -13.12 7.15 8.00
CA ALA A 45 -11.96 6.31 7.75
C ALA A 45 -11.66 6.09 6.26
N ILE A 46 -10.37 6.01 5.93
CA ILE A 46 -9.88 5.39 4.69
C ILE A 46 -9.42 3.99 5.06
N ASP A 47 -9.92 2.97 4.37
CA ASP A 47 -9.51 1.60 4.58
C ASP A 47 -8.76 1.06 3.35
N LEU A 48 -7.61 0.45 3.58
CA LEU A 48 -6.76 -0.19 2.59
C LEU A 48 -6.71 -1.69 2.89
N PHE A 49 -7.65 -2.44 2.35
CA PHE A 49 -7.72 -3.87 2.57
C PHE A 49 -6.86 -4.65 1.58
N LEU A 50 -5.86 -5.39 2.07
CA LEU A 50 -5.04 -6.28 1.26
C LEU A 50 -5.85 -7.53 0.84
N TYR A 51 -6.40 -7.52 -0.38
CA TYR A 51 -7.29 -8.59 -0.84
C TYR A 51 -6.59 -9.69 -1.67
N ASP A 52 -5.39 -9.43 -2.20
CA ASP A 52 -4.66 -10.38 -3.05
C ASP A 52 -3.14 -10.19 -2.92
N VAL A 53 -2.42 -11.31 -2.79
CA VAL A 53 -0.96 -11.36 -2.65
C VAL A 53 -0.41 -12.42 -3.60
N ARG A 54 0.42 -12.02 -4.56
CA ARG A 54 0.93 -12.94 -5.60
C ARG A 54 2.42 -12.76 -5.81
N GLU A 55 3.13 -13.86 -6.06
CA GLU A 55 4.49 -13.77 -6.58
C GLU A 55 4.44 -13.22 -8.02
N ASN A 56 5.24 -12.19 -8.29
CA ASN A 56 5.47 -11.74 -9.66
C ASN A 56 6.52 -12.63 -10.32
N LEU A 57 6.04 -13.67 -11.00
CA LEU A 57 6.88 -14.63 -11.72
C LEU A 57 7.58 -14.01 -12.94
N ASN A 58 7.06 -12.92 -13.51
CA ASN A 58 7.70 -12.23 -14.64
C ASN A 58 8.98 -11.51 -14.21
N LEU A 59 9.04 -11.06 -12.96
CA LEU A 59 10.23 -10.42 -12.36
C LEU A 59 11.13 -11.41 -11.61
N ARG A 60 10.79 -12.69 -11.62
CA ARG A 60 11.62 -13.74 -11.05
C ARG A 60 12.69 -14.16 -12.05
N SER A 61 13.92 -13.70 -11.81
CA SER A 61 15.07 -14.36 -12.43
C SER A 61 15.25 -15.75 -11.79
N ASN A 62 15.49 -16.77 -12.61
CA ASN A 62 15.93 -18.08 -12.12
C ASN A 62 17.46 -18.19 -12.09
N GLU A 63 18.17 -17.15 -12.55
CA GLU A 63 19.61 -17.12 -12.62
C GLU A 63 20.20 -16.68 -11.28
N TRP A 64 21.19 -17.43 -10.83
CA TRP A 64 21.92 -17.09 -9.62
C TRP A 64 22.80 -15.88 -9.86
N THR A 65 22.67 -14.85 -9.01
CA THR A 65 23.57 -13.70 -9.06
C THR A 65 24.91 -14.10 -8.44
N MET A 66 25.99 -14.03 -9.22
CA MET A 66 27.35 -14.25 -8.74
C MET A 66 28.02 -12.91 -8.47
N LYS A 67 28.33 -12.62 -7.20
CA LYS A 67 29.13 -11.46 -6.82
C LYS A 67 30.54 -11.93 -6.49
N ARG A 68 31.51 -11.51 -7.29
CA ARG A 68 32.94 -11.82 -7.07
C ARG A 68 33.54 -10.74 -6.18
N HIS A 69 34.18 -11.15 -5.10
CA HIS A 69 34.82 -10.26 -4.14
C HIS A 69 36.32 -10.11 -4.45
N SER A 70 36.92 -9.03 -3.96
CA SER A 70 38.34 -8.72 -4.17
C SER A 70 39.30 -9.74 -3.56
N ASN A 71 38.86 -10.51 -2.54
CA ASN A 71 39.61 -11.61 -1.93
C ASN A 71 39.54 -12.94 -2.72
N GLY A 72 38.98 -12.92 -3.94
CA GLY A 72 38.86 -14.10 -4.80
C GLY A 72 37.65 -15.01 -4.52
N THR A 73 36.87 -14.73 -3.45
CA THR A 73 35.64 -15.50 -3.17
C THR A 73 34.47 -15.07 -4.06
N VAL A 74 33.55 -16.01 -4.30
CA VAL A 74 32.32 -15.77 -5.06
C VAL A 74 31.13 -16.05 -4.15
N THR A 75 30.26 -15.07 -3.97
CA THR A 75 28.97 -15.28 -3.30
C THR A 75 27.90 -15.53 -4.36
N LYS A 76 27.22 -16.68 -4.21
CA LYS A 76 26.08 -17.06 -5.03
C LYS A 76 24.81 -16.67 -4.28
N LYS A 77 24.02 -15.72 -4.79
CA LYS A 77 22.74 -15.32 -4.18
C LYS A 77 21.59 -15.65 -5.12
N ARG A 78 20.52 -16.24 -4.57
CA ARG A 78 19.27 -16.38 -5.30
C ARG A 78 18.62 -15.00 -5.44
N PRO A 79 18.14 -14.61 -6.63
CA PRO A 79 17.48 -13.33 -6.81
C PRO A 79 16.27 -13.21 -5.88
N PRO A 80 15.97 -12.00 -5.39
CA PRO A 80 14.85 -11.80 -4.47
C PRO A 80 13.52 -12.12 -5.16
N VAL A 81 12.61 -12.72 -4.40
CA VAL A 81 11.22 -12.91 -4.84
C VAL A 81 10.53 -11.54 -4.84
N ARG A 82 9.79 -11.25 -5.90
CA ARG A 82 8.93 -10.07 -5.99
C ARG A 82 7.50 -10.48 -5.71
N VAL A 83 6.82 -9.74 -4.86
CA VAL A 83 5.43 -10.00 -4.47
C VAL A 83 4.60 -8.78 -4.86
N GLU A 84 3.51 -9.00 -5.58
CA GLU A 84 2.46 -8.02 -5.84
C GLU A 84 1.44 -8.10 -4.69
N CYS A 85 1.22 -6.97 -4.03
CA CYS A 85 0.20 -6.82 -3.00
C CYS A 85 -0.88 -5.89 -3.55
N SER A 86 -2.10 -6.40 -3.72
CA SER A 86 -3.23 -5.63 -4.24
C SER A 86 -4.15 -5.20 -3.10
N TYR A 87 -4.29 -3.88 -2.92
CA TYR A 87 -5.16 -3.29 -1.91
C TYR A 87 -6.45 -2.78 -2.54
N LEU A 88 -7.58 -3.05 -1.89
CA LEU A 88 -8.87 -2.44 -2.16
C LEU A 88 -8.98 -1.22 -1.25
N VAL A 89 -9.17 -0.05 -1.86
CA VAL A 89 -9.34 1.20 -1.11
C VAL A 89 -10.83 1.48 -0.98
N THR A 90 -11.31 1.57 0.25
CA THR A 90 -12.68 2.01 0.57
C THR A 90 -12.63 3.22 1.49
N VAL A 91 -13.71 3.98 1.53
CA VAL A 91 -13.84 5.19 2.35
C VAL A 91 -15.16 5.11 3.09
N TRP A 92 -15.14 5.53 4.33
CA TRP A 92 -16.27 5.45 5.24
C TRP A 92 -16.46 6.82 5.88
N PRO A 93 -17.62 7.45 5.70
CA PRO A 93 -17.86 8.81 6.16
C PRO A 93 -18.13 8.80 7.66
N SER A 94 -18.22 9.98 8.27
CA SER A 94 -18.65 10.10 9.67
C SER A 94 -20.08 9.54 9.83
N GLU A 95 -20.37 8.84 10.93
CA GLU A 95 -21.74 8.38 11.24
C GLU A 95 -22.76 9.53 11.32
N SER A 96 -22.29 10.75 11.60
CA SER A 96 -23.11 11.93 11.81
C SER A 96 -23.32 12.80 10.57
N THR A 97 -22.73 12.43 9.42
CA THR A 97 -22.82 13.28 8.22
C THR A 97 -24.23 13.26 7.62
N PRO A 98 -24.76 14.42 7.19
CA PRO A 98 -26.02 14.45 6.45
C PRO A 98 -25.89 13.91 5.01
N ASN A 99 -24.68 13.83 4.45
CA ASN A 99 -24.46 13.49 3.03
C ASN A 99 -23.34 12.44 2.83
N PRO A 100 -23.52 11.20 3.33
CA PRO A 100 -22.45 10.19 3.40
C PRO A 100 -21.80 9.89 2.06
N VAL A 101 -22.60 9.70 1.01
CA VAL A 101 -22.08 9.36 -0.34
C VAL A 101 -21.22 10.49 -0.94
N SER A 102 -21.59 11.76 -0.69
CA SER A 102 -20.82 12.89 -1.20
C SER A 102 -19.47 12.99 -0.48
N ASP A 103 -19.48 12.78 0.84
CA ASP A 103 -18.27 12.82 1.67
C ASP A 103 -17.33 11.66 1.31
N GLU A 104 -17.87 10.46 1.08
CA GLU A 104 -17.15 9.31 0.55
C GLU A 104 -16.47 9.66 -0.78
N HIS A 105 -17.22 10.12 -1.78
CA HIS A 105 -16.65 10.45 -3.08
C HIS A 105 -15.60 11.57 -3.01
N HIS A 106 -15.80 12.56 -2.13
CA HIS A 106 -14.81 13.60 -1.90
C HIS A 106 -13.51 13.02 -1.35
N LEU A 107 -13.60 12.21 -0.29
CA LEU A 107 -12.46 11.55 0.35
C LEU A 107 -11.73 10.62 -0.63
N LEU A 108 -12.48 9.78 -1.36
CA LEU A 108 -11.91 8.88 -2.35
C LEU A 108 -11.22 9.64 -3.50
N GLY A 109 -11.77 10.79 -3.89
CA GLY A 109 -11.17 11.69 -4.87
C GLY A 109 -9.80 12.22 -4.43
N GLU A 110 -9.65 12.60 -3.17
CA GLU A 110 -8.35 13.03 -2.62
C GLU A 110 -7.34 11.88 -2.58
N VAL A 111 -7.77 10.68 -2.15
CA VAL A 111 -6.91 9.49 -2.16
C VAL A 111 -6.47 9.13 -3.58
N MET A 112 -7.40 9.18 -4.55
CA MET A 112 -7.10 8.92 -5.95
C MET A 112 -6.02 9.86 -6.49
N LYS A 113 -6.10 11.18 -6.18
CA LYS A 113 -5.08 12.16 -6.59
C LYS A 113 -3.70 11.83 -6.02
N VAL A 114 -3.64 11.35 -4.78
CA VAL A 114 -2.39 10.91 -4.15
C VAL A 114 -1.84 9.68 -4.87
N LEU A 115 -2.64 8.64 -5.05
CA LEU A 115 -2.19 7.40 -5.69
C LEU A 115 -1.70 7.62 -7.13
N LEU A 116 -2.39 8.46 -7.90
CA LEU A 116 -1.98 8.82 -9.27
C LEU A 116 -0.69 9.64 -9.33
N ARG A 117 -0.37 10.40 -8.27
CA ARG A 117 0.86 11.18 -8.18
C ARG A 117 2.10 10.30 -8.02
N TYR A 118 1.95 9.17 -7.31
CA TYR A 118 3.07 8.30 -6.92
C TYR A 118 3.05 6.99 -7.70
N ALA A 119 3.58 7.00 -8.94
CA ALA A 119 3.82 5.78 -9.71
C ALA A 119 4.90 4.86 -9.09
N THR A 120 5.62 5.35 -8.08
CA THR A 120 6.59 4.62 -7.28
C THR A 120 6.52 5.13 -5.85
N ILE A 121 6.58 4.23 -4.87
CA ILE A 121 6.59 4.61 -3.47
C ILE A 121 7.89 5.37 -3.15
N PRO A 122 7.82 6.60 -2.63
CA PRO A 122 9.00 7.38 -2.29
C PRO A 122 9.86 6.72 -1.20
N ALA A 123 11.18 6.87 -1.29
CA ALA A 123 12.10 6.23 -0.35
C ALA A 123 11.93 6.72 1.10
N GLU A 124 11.52 7.98 1.27
CA GLU A 124 11.32 8.65 2.54
C GLU A 124 10.12 8.10 3.33
N VAL A 125 9.14 7.48 2.67
CA VAL A 125 7.98 6.88 3.34
C VAL A 125 8.20 5.41 3.68
N LEU A 126 9.23 4.76 3.14
CA LEU A 126 9.50 3.34 3.38
C LEU A 126 9.73 3.06 4.87
N HIS A 127 9.11 1.99 5.36
CA HIS A 127 9.18 1.54 6.75
C HIS A 127 9.94 0.21 6.88
N GLY A 128 10.53 -0.02 8.06
CA GLY A 128 11.10 -1.31 8.46
C GLY A 128 11.98 -1.97 7.41
N SER A 129 11.65 -3.21 7.03
CA SER A 129 12.43 -4.00 6.08
C SER A 129 12.43 -3.45 4.65
N LEU A 130 11.52 -2.52 4.30
CA LEU A 130 11.44 -1.94 2.96
C LEU A 130 12.48 -0.83 2.73
N LYS A 131 13.09 -0.30 3.80
CA LYS A 131 14.17 0.69 3.67
C LYS A 131 15.42 0.08 3.05
N GLY A 132 16.11 0.86 2.22
CA GLY A 132 17.38 0.45 1.62
C GLY A 132 17.25 -0.62 0.54
N HIS A 133 16.04 -0.89 0.05
CA HIS A 133 15.85 -1.71 -1.14
C HIS A 133 16.50 -1.05 -2.36
N GLU A 134 17.31 -1.82 -3.10
CA GLU A 134 18.03 -1.33 -4.28
C GLU A 134 17.12 -0.99 -5.46
N SER A 135 15.87 -1.49 -5.46
CA SER A 135 14.92 -1.26 -6.54
C SER A 135 13.71 -0.45 -6.05
N PRO A 136 13.21 0.49 -6.88
CA PRO A 136 11.97 1.20 -6.58
C PRO A 136 10.81 0.21 -6.38
N LEU A 137 9.84 0.60 -5.54
CA LEU A 137 8.59 -0.14 -5.36
C LEU A 137 7.53 0.50 -6.26
N PRO A 138 7.25 -0.05 -7.45
CA PRO A 138 6.27 0.51 -8.37
C PRO A 138 4.86 0.40 -7.79
N VAL A 139 4.02 1.37 -8.13
CA VAL A 139 2.60 1.40 -7.78
C VAL A 139 1.78 1.35 -9.06
N MET A 140 0.76 0.50 -9.07
CA MET A 140 -0.28 0.49 -10.11
C MET A 140 -1.60 0.84 -9.44
N SER A 141 -2.13 2.04 -9.72
CA SER A 141 -3.41 2.50 -9.20
C SER A 141 -4.55 2.27 -10.19
N LEU A 142 -5.79 2.30 -9.69
CA LEU A 142 -7.01 2.22 -10.51
C LEU A 142 -7.06 0.97 -11.43
N GLN A 143 -6.59 -0.15 -10.91
CA GLN A 143 -6.56 -1.41 -11.64
C GLN A 143 -7.91 -2.12 -11.54
N ILE A 144 -8.26 -2.87 -12.58
CA ILE A 144 -9.41 -3.78 -12.57
C ILE A 144 -9.13 -4.86 -11.51
N GLY A 145 -10.10 -5.10 -10.62
CA GLY A 145 -9.99 -6.12 -9.59
C GLY A 145 -9.71 -7.50 -10.20
N ARG A 146 -8.63 -8.13 -9.74
CA ARG A 146 -8.23 -9.49 -10.17
C ARG A 146 -8.84 -10.58 -9.28
N LEU A 147 -10.11 -10.43 -8.93
CA LEU A 147 -10.86 -11.43 -8.17
C LEU A 147 -10.90 -12.72 -8.98
N GLN A 148 -10.41 -13.81 -8.41
CA GLN A 148 -10.49 -15.12 -9.02
C GLN A 148 -11.89 -15.66 -8.76
N ASN A 149 -12.62 -16.01 -9.84
CA ASN A 149 -13.86 -16.77 -9.77
C ASN A 149 -13.58 -18.25 -9.52
#